data_AF-A0A4S4BH73-F1
#
_entry.id   AF-A0A4S4BH73-F1
#
_cell.length_a   1.000
_cell.length_b   1.000
_cell.length_c   1.000
_cell.angle_alpha   90.00
_cell.angle_beta   90.00
_cell.angle_gamma   90.00
#
_symmetry.space_group_name_H-M   'P 1'
#
loop_
_entity.id
_entity.type
_entity.pdbx_description
1 polymer ?
#
loop_
_entity_poly.entity_id
_entity_poly.type
_entity_poly.pdbx_seq_one_letter_code
_entity_poly.pdbx_strand_id
1 'polypeptide(L)' 'MNKPAGKKVIKKKKSPDSERPQMKVVTSDTCAACRTPCHRGLSYLARMSQPGAMGNGVPCVLTLPPAARPSSAFVNH' A
#
# COMPACT_ATOMS: atom_id res chain seq x y z
N MET A 1 2.37 16.95 59.31
CA MET A 1 2.07 16.00 58.21
C MET A 1 1.40 16.75 57.06
N ASN A 2 1.99 16.79 55.86
CA ASN A 2 1.28 16.78 54.56
C ASN A 2 2.32 16.76 53.42
N LYS A 3 2.34 15.67 52.65
CA LYS A 3 3.28 15.42 51.55
C LYS A 3 2.44 15.39 50.26
N PRO A 4 2.56 16.35 49.33
CA PRO A 4 1.71 16.34 48.15
C PRO A 4 2.11 15.20 47.21
N ALA A 5 1.11 14.40 46.86
CA ALA A 5 1.21 13.25 45.99
C ALA A 5 1.71 13.67 44.60
N GLY A 6 2.82 13.06 44.16
CA GLY A 6 3.37 13.23 42.82
C GLY A 6 2.34 12.89 41.76
N LYS A 7 2.00 13.87 40.92
CA LYS A 7 1.24 13.66 39.69
C LYS A 7 2.03 12.69 38.81
N LYS A 8 1.55 11.45 38.76
CA LYS A 8 2.00 10.47 37.78
C LYS A 8 1.65 11.03 36.41
N VAL A 9 2.66 11.52 35.70
CA VAL A 9 2.54 11.84 34.27
C VAL A 9 2.21 10.53 33.59
N ILE A 10 0.93 10.31 33.33
CA ILE A 10 0.48 9.25 32.45
C ILE A 10 1.08 9.59 31.09
N LYS A 11 2.21 8.97 30.77
CA LYS A 11 2.72 8.88 29.40
C LYS A 11 1.54 8.35 28.60
N LYS A 12 0.84 9.23 27.88
CA LYS A 12 -0.09 8.83 26.82
C LYS A 12 0.75 7.90 25.95
N LYS A 13 0.49 6.59 26.06
CA LYS A 13 0.96 5.64 25.06
C LYS A 13 0.50 6.26 23.75
N LYS A 14 1.43 6.60 22.86
CA LYS A 14 1.06 6.87 21.47
C LYS A 14 0.09 5.75 21.13
N SER A 15 -1.16 6.11 20.81
CA SER A 15 -2.05 5.23 20.07
C SER A 15 -1.19 4.59 18.98
N PRO A 16 -1.33 3.29 18.67
CA PRO A 16 -0.62 2.72 17.53
C PRO A 16 -0.98 3.61 16.34
N ASP A 17 -0.07 4.54 16.02
CA ASP A 17 -0.16 5.41 14.88
C ASP A 17 -0.22 4.42 13.75
N SER A 18 -1.44 4.26 13.24
CA SER A 18 -1.85 3.07 12.54
C SER A 18 -1.05 3.09 11.25
N GLU A 19 0.07 2.33 11.23
CA GLU A 19 0.96 2.25 10.08
C GLU A 19 0.09 1.92 8.88
N ARG A 20 -0.20 2.96 8.08
CA ARG A 20 -1.12 2.82 6.96
C ARG A 20 -0.46 1.84 6.01
N PRO A 21 -1.14 0.75 5.65
CA PRO A 21 -0.53 -0.27 4.82
C PRO A 21 -0.13 0.36 3.48
N GLN A 22 1.17 0.31 3.19
CA GLN A 22 1.76 0.92 2.00
C GLN A 22 1.96 -0.13 0.91
N MET A 23 1.61 0.24 -0.33
CA MET A 23 1.89 -0.57 -1.50
C MET A 23 3.35 -0.43 -1.92
N LYS A 24 3.99 -1.53 -2.28
CA LYS A 24 5.29 -1.51 -2.96
C LYS A 24 5.10 -1.20 -4.44
N VAL A 25 6.05 -0.45 -5.00
CA VAL A 25 6.11 -0.16 -6.43
C VAL A 25 6.76 -1.34 -7.15
N VAL A 26 6.14 -1.83 -8.21
CA VAL A 26 6.65 -2.91 -9.06
C VAL A 26 6.76 -2.45 -10.51
N THR A 27 7.55 -3.15 -11.33
CA THR A 27 7.75 -2.82 -12.75
C THR A 27 6.79 -3.55 -13.66
N SER A 28 6.84 -3.22 -14.96
CA SER A 28 6.00 -3.83 -16.01
C SER A 28 6.17 -5.34 -16.08
N ASP A 29 7.38 -5.86 -15.89
CA ASP A 29 7.67 -7.31 -15.95
C ASP A 29 6.86 -8.08 -14.91
N THR A 30 6.77 -7.52 -13.70
CA THR A 30 5.97 -8.11 -12.62
C THR A 30 4.49 -8.07 -12.96
N CYS A 31 4.00 -6.97 -13.53
CA CYS A 31 2.60 -6.86 -13.94
C CYS A 31 2.26 -7.79 -15.11
N ALA A 32 3.17 -7.99 -16.06
CA ALA A 32 2.97 -8.88 -17.21
C ALA A 32 2.89 -10.36 -16.81
N ALA A 33 3.67 -10.77 -15.80
CA ALA A 33 3.64 -12.14 -15.27
C ALA A 33 2.56 -12.38 -14.19
N CYS A 34 1.81 -11.34 -13.81
CA CYS A 34 0.88 -11.42 -12.68
C CYS A 34 -0.37 -12.22 -13.05
N ARG A 35 -0.61 -13.33 -12.33
CA ARG A 35 -1.79 -14.20 -12.50
C ARG A 35 -3.11 -13.56 -12.08
N THR A 36 -3.05 -12.48 -11.30
CA THR A 36 -4.22 -11.74 -10.84
C THR A 36 -4.20 -10.36 -11.48
N PRO A 37 -4.82 -10.16 -12.65
CA PRO A 37 -4.83 -8.87 -13.32
C PRO A 37 -5.57 -7.84 -12.47
N CYS A 38 -4.97 -6.67 -12.34
CA CYS A 38 -5.55 -5.54 -11.62
C CYS A 38 -5.62 -4.33 -12.56
N HIS A 39 -6.59 -3.45 -12.32
CA HIS A 39 -6.85 -2.33 -13.21
C HIS A 39 -5.60 -1.43 -13.38
N ARG A 40 -4.88 -1.18 -12.28
CA ARG A 40 -3.65 -0.38 -12.30
C ARG A 40 -2.54 -1.03 -13.12
N GLY A 41 -2.36 -2.35 -12.99
CA GLY A 41 -1.36 -3.11 -13.72
C GLY A 41 -1.63 -3.09 -15.22
N LEU A 42 -2.88 -3.31 -15.64
CA LEU A 42 -3.26 -3.26 -17.05
C LEU A 42 -3.08 -1.87 -17.65
N SER A 43 -3.52 -0.81 -16.95
CA SER A 43 -3.30 0.57 -17.43
C SER A 43 -1.81 0.95 -17.48
N TYR A 44 -0.98 0.39 -16.60
CA TYR A 44 0.46 0.61 -16.65
C TYR A 44 1.09 -0.13 -17.84
N LEU A 45 0.75 -1.39 -18.06
CA LEU A 45 1.22 -2.16 -19.23
C LEU A 45 0.84 -1.48 -20.54
N ALA A 46 -0.42 -1.04 -20.68
CA ALA A 46 -0.88 -0.34 -21.88
C ALA A 46 -0.07 0.93 -22.18
N ARG A 47 0.34 1.68 -21.14
CA ARG A 47 1.23 2.84 -21.28
C ARG A 47 2.65 2.43 -21.67
N MET A 48 3.18 1.36 -21.06
CA MET A 48 4.52 0.85 -21.36
C MET A 48 4.64 0.25 -22.76
N SER A 49 3.53 -0.12 -23.40
CA SER A 49 3.52 -0.57 -24.81
C SER A 49 3.67 0.56 -25.82
N GLN A 50 3.65 1.83 -25.40
CA GLN A 50 3.83 2.97 -26.30
C GLN A 50 5.32 3.23 -26.58
N PRO A 51 5.70 3.56 -27.83
CA PRO A 51 7.09 3.85 -28.17
C PRO A 51 7.58 5.08 -27.41
N GLY A 52 8.76 4.97 -26.80
CA GLY A 52 9.35 6.04 -25.97
C GLY A 52 8.78 6.14 -24.54
N ALA A 53 7.91 5.22 -24.13
CA ALA A 53 7.39 5.19 -22.77
C ALA A 53 8.49 4.81 -21.76
N MET A 54 8.69 5.67 -20.75
CA MET A 54 9.52 5.40 -19.58
C MET A 54 8.64 5.14 -18.37
N GLY A 55 8.88 4.02 -17.72
CA GLY A 55 8.05 3.53 -16.62
C GLY A 55 8.62 3.84 -15.24
N ASN A 56 7.83 4.48 -14.38
CA ASN A 56 8.20 4.76 -12.99
C ASN A 56 7.73 3.66 -12.01
N GLY A 57 7.24 2.54 -12.54
CA GLY A 57 6.59 1.48 -11.79
C GLY A 57 5.15 1.80 -11.39
N VAL A 58 4.46 0.81 -10.84
CA VAL A 58 3.07 0.89 -10.41
C VAL A 58 2.91 0.34 -8.99
N PRO A 59 2.15 1.01 -8.11
CA PRO A 59 1.87 0.50 -6.77
C PRO A 59 1.00 -0.76 -6.82
N CYS A 60 1.53 -1.87 -6.31
CA CYS A 60 0.91 -3.19 -6.40
C CYS A 60 -0.03 -3.47 -5.23
N VAL A 61 -1.32 -3.69 -5.53
CA VAL A 61 -2.34 -4.01 -4.52
C VAL A 61 -2.07 -5.35 -3.80
N LEU A 62 -1.42 -6.30 -4.48
CA LEU A 62 -1.06 -7.60 -3.89
C LEU A 62 0.06 -7.50 -2.85
N THR A 63 0.72 -6.35 -2.72
CA THR A 63 1.76 -6.14 -1.70
C THR A 63 1.16 -5.65 -0.37
N LEU A 64 -0.12 -5.27 -0.37
CA LEU A 64 -0.85 -4.96 0.85
C LEU A 64 -1.19 -6.24 1.64
N PRO A 65 -1.33 -6.13 2.97
CA PRO A 65 -1.88 -7.22 3.77
C PRO A 65 -3.28 -7.60 3.26
N PRO A 66 -3.67 -8.89 3.29
CA PRO A 66 -4.95 -9.36 2.74
C PRO A 66 -6.16 -8.56 3.24
N ALA A 67 -6.18 -8.17 4.52
CA ALA A 67 -7.24 -7.38 5.14
C ALA A 67 -7.39 -5.95 4.58
N ALA A 68 -6.38 -5.43 3.88
CA ALA A 68 -6.37 -4.08 3.31
C ALA A 68 -6.49 -4.07 1.78
N ARG A 69 -6.74 -5.22 1.13
CA ARG A 69 -6.85 -5.31 -0.33
C ARG A 69 -8.25 -4.88 -0.78
N PRO A 70 -8.40 -3.77 -1.52
CA PRO A 70 -9.68 -3.42 -2.11
C PRO A 70 -10.05 -4.47 -3.16
N SER A 71 -11.23 -5.09 -3.00
CA SER A 71 -11.79 -6.01 -3.99
C SER A 71 -11.96 -5.36 -5.36
N SER A 72 -12.31 -4.07 -5.39
CA SER A 72 -12.49 -3.27 -6.60
C SER A 72 -11.20 -2.98 -7.39
N ALA A 73 -10.02 -3.30 -6.85
CA ALA A 73 -8.76 -3.12 -7.58
C ALA A 73 -8.48 -4.22 -8.61
N PHE A 74 -9.16 -5.36 -8.50
CA PHE A 74 -9.02 -6.50 -9.39
C PHE A 74 -10.02 -6.40 -10.54
N VAL A 75 -9.61 -6.86 -11.72
CA VAL A 75 -10.48 -6.89 -12.88
C VAL A 75 -11.36 -8.12 -12.74
N ASN A 76 -12.68 -7.94 -12.76
CA ASN A 76 -13.61 -9.06 -12.87
C ASN A 76 -13.51 -9.60 -14.29
N HIS A 77 -13.29 -10.91 -14.42
CA HIS A 77 -13.16 -11.59 -15.69
C HIS A 77 -14.36 -12.49 -15.96
#